data_AF-A0A6G4WFR0-F1
#
_entry.id   AF-A0A6G4WFR0-F1
#
_cell.length_a   1.000
_cell.length_b   1.000
_cell.length_c   1.000
_cell.angle_alpha   90.00
_cell.angle_beta   90.00
_cell.angle_gamma   90.00
#
_symmetry.space_group_name_H-M   'P 1'
#
loop_
_entity.id
_entity.type
_entity.pdbx_description
1 polymer ?
#
loop_
_entity_poly.entity_id
_entity_poly.type
_entity_poly.pdbx_seq_one_letter_code
_entity_poly.pdbx_strand_id
1 'polypeptide(L)'
;MADQWVFKSETYDNCNCSVSCGCQFNEPTTHGNCQFAYVGAVVAGHFNGTPLAGLNWSLLCIFPGEIEEGNGKRQIIIDERANEAQRIALETIISGKACRPLSNHFSVFGSLCTEFFETHFLPINLEVNLQLRTANVDIPSVVKSVGRPIINKFNGEPFHIALARPAGSFEFTYGEIGQGTTSVSGDMEMAFEDSWALFCVHHYNQDGLIR
;
A
#
# COMPACT_ATOMS: atom_id res chain seq x y z
N MET A 1 21.08 -14.60 -13.17
CA MET A 1 19.98 -15.32 -12.47
C MET A 1 18.89 -14.30 -12.20
N ALA A 2 17.62 -14.66 -12.36
CA ALA A 2 16.53 -13.76 -11.98
C ALA A 2 16.58 -13.51 -10.47
N ASP A 3 16.18 -12.32 -10.02
CA ASP A 3 16.11 -12.00 -8.59
C ASP A 3 15.20 -13.00 -7.86
N GLN A 4 15.58 -13.36 -6.64
CA GLN A 4 14.83 -14.27 -5.78
C GLN A 4 14.52 -13.58 -4.46
N TRP A 5 13.24 -13.41 -4.18
CA TRP A 5 12.80 -12.65 -3.02
C TRP A 5 11.47 -13.13 -2.48
N VAL A 6 11.27 -12.86 -1.18
CA VAL A 6 10.00 -13.02 -0.48
C VAL A 6 9.78 -11.73 0.30
N PHE A 7 8.55 -11.24 0.28
CA PHE A 7 8.14 -10.02 0.94
C PHE A 7 6.83 -10.27 1.65
N LYS A 8 6.84 -10.27 2.98
CA LYS A 8 5.65 -10.33 3.82
C LYS A 8 5.55 -9.06 4.62
N SER A 9 4.51 -8.27 4.37
CA SER A 9 4.28 -7.00 5.05
C SER A 9 2.86 -6.90 5.57
N GLU A 10 2.71 -6.47 6.82
CA GLU A 10 1.44 -6.03 7.37
C GLU A 10 1.24 -4.58 6.95
N THR A 11 0.12 -4.30 6.28
CA THR A 11 -0.11 -3.04 5.58
C THR A 11 -1.35 -2.34 6.05
N TYR A 12 -1.30 -1.02 5.94
CA TYR A 12 -2.42 -0.12 6.00
C TYR A 12 -2.41 0.72 4.72
N ASP A 13 -3.55 0.74 4.04
CA ASP A 13 -3.82 1.57 2.88
C ASP A 13 -5.00 2.48 3.16
N ASN A 14 -4.90 3.72 2.69
CA ASN A 14 -6.01 4.64 2.63
C ASN A 14 -6.02 5.32 1.26
N CYS A 15 -7.17 5.26 0.59
CA CYS A 15 -7.39 5.92 -0.69
C CYS A 15 -8.57 6.87 -0.62
N ASN A 16 -8.67 7.77 -1.60
CA ASN A 16 -9.69 8.83 -1.62
C ASN A 16 -11.13 8.32 -1.85
N CYS A 17 -11.34 7.04 -2.15
CA CYS A 17 -12.67 6.50 -2.45
C CYS A 17 -13.58 6.40 -1.22
N SER A 18 -14.88 6.27 -1.46
CA SER A 18 -15.83 5.86 -0.42
C SER A 18 -15.48 4.47 0.15
N VAL A 19 -16.05 4.12 1.31
CA VAL A 19 -15.86 2.83 2.01
C VAL A 19 -16.20 1.59 1.14
N SER A 20 -16.81 1.77 -0.01
CA SER A 20 -16.94 0.76 -1.06
C SER A 20 -16.04 1.12 -2.25
N CYS A 21 -14.72 1.10 -2.06
CA CYS A 21 -13.78 1.49 -3.11
C CYS A 21 -13.98 0.60 -4.35
N GLY A 22 -14.47 1.17 -5.46
CA GLY A 22 -14.92 0.41 -6.62
C GLY A 22 -13.83 -0.46 -7.24
N CYS A 23 -12.57 0.00 -7.28
CA CYS A 23 -11.48 -0.78 -7.86
C CYS A 23 -11.27 -2.12 -7.14
N GLN A 24 -11.68 -2.22 -5.87
CA GLN A 24 -11.62 -3.45 -5.10
C GLN A 24 -12.64 -4.50 -5.56
N PHE A 25 -13.57 -4.11 -6.45
CA PHE A 25 -14.64 -4.93 -7.00
C PHE A 25 -14.63 -4.96 -8.54
N ASN A 26 -13.57 -4.46 -9.19
CA ASN A 26 -13.51 -4.22 -10.65
C ASN A 26 -14.59 -3.24 -11.15
N GLU A 27 -14.92 -2.25 -10.31
CA GLU A 27 -15.82 -1.15 -10.65
C GLU A 27 -15.04 0.17 -10.70
N PRO A 28 -15.58 1.21 -11.36
CA PRO A 28 -14.94 2.53 -11.41
C PRO A 28 -14.65 3.12 -10.03
N THR A 29 -13.64 3.99 -9.95
CA THR A 29 -13.34 4.76 -8.75
C THR A 29 -14.51 5.64 -8.31
N THR A 30 -14.56 6.04 -7.03
CA THR A 30 -15.64 6.90 -6.52
C THR A 30 -15.66 8.29 -7.18
N HIS A 31 -14.49 8.80 -7.57
CA HIS A 31 -14.32 10.20 -8.01
C HIS A 31 -13.86 10.33 -9.47
N GLY A 32 -13.78 9.23 -10.23
CA GLY A 32 -13.19 9.21 -11.56
C GLY A 32 -11.67 9.45 -11.55
N ASN A 33 -11.04 9.28 -10.39
CA ASN A 33 -9.59 9.35 -10.17
C ASN A 33 -9.19 8.50 -8.96
N CYS A 34 -7.89 8.22 -8.80
CA CYS A 34 -7.40 7.46 -7.66
C CYS A 34 -6.21 8.16 -6.99
N GLN A 35 -6.29 8.36 -5.68
CA GLN A 35 -5.17 8.81 -4.86
C GLN A 35 -5.06 7.90 -3.66
N PHE A 36 -3.86 7.40 -3.36
CA PHE A 36 -3.68 6.50 -2.23
C PHE A 36 -2.31 6.60 -1.58
N ALA A 37 -2.27 6.23 -0.30
CA ALA A 37 -1.07 6.05 0.49
C ALA A 37 -1.07 4.64 1.11
N TYR A 38 -0.17 3.79 0.62
CA TYR A 38 0.13 2.48 1.23
C TYR A 38 1.31 2.63 2.16
N VAL A 39 1.19 2.11 3.38
CA VAL A 39 2.31 2.01 4.33
C VAL A 39 2.33 0.60 4.91
N GLY A 40 3.52 0.01 5.03
CA GLY A 40 3.66 -1.34 5.54
C GLY A 40 4.90 -1.55 6.39
N ALA A 41 4.80 -2.48 7.32
CA ALA A 41 5.92 -3.03 8.07
C ALA A 41 6.28 -4.39 7.49
N VAL A 42 7.54 -4.59 7.07
CA VAL A 42 8.01 -5.90 6.59
C VAL A 42 8.23 -6.81 7.79
N VAL A 43 7.38 -7.82 7.95
CA VAL A 43 7.42 -8.76 9.07
C VAL A 43 8.30 -9.99 8.77
N ALA A 44 8.47 -10.33 7.50
CA ALA A 44 9.38 -11.38 7.05
C ALA A 44 9.75 -11.17 5.58
N GLY A 45 10.96 -11.57 5.19
CA GLY A 45 11.36 -11.51 3.79
C GLY A 45 12.85 -11.28 3.56
N HIS A 46 13.26 -11.49 2.31
CA HIS A 46 14.62 -11.24 1.84
C HIS A 46 14.62 -10.89 0.36
N PHE A 47 15.73 -10.31 -0.12
CA PHE A 47 16.03 -10.12 -1.54
C PHE A 47 17.46 -10.59 -1.83
N ASN A 48 17.61 -11.66 -2.62
CA ASN A 48 18.91 -12.26 -2.94
C ASN A 48 19.80 -12.48 -1.69
N GLY A 49 19.21 -12.92 -0.58
CA GLY A 49 19.89 -13.14 0.71
C GLY A 49 19.96 -11.91 1.63
N THR A 50 19.63 -10.71 1.16
CA THR A 50 19.55 -9.50 2.02
C THR A 50 18.26 -9.55 2.84
N PRO A 51 18.31 -9.56 4.19
CA PRO A 51 17.12 -9.59 5.02
C PRO A 51 16.40 -8.23 5.04
N LEU A 52 15.07 -8.26 5.00
CA LEU A 52 14.23 -7.05 4.94
C LEU A 52 13.34 -6.83 6.18
N ALA A 53 13.23 -7.82 7.06
CA ALA A 53 12.34 -7.77 8.21
C ALA A 53 12.70 -6.63 9.17
N GLY A 54 11.67 -6.00 9.74
CA GLY A 54 11.77 -4.89 10.69
C GLY A 54 11.84 -3.49 10.04
N LEU A 55 11.92 -3.41 8.71
CA LEU A 55 11.87 -2.16 7.96
C LEU A 55 10.45 -1.81 7.55
N ASN A 56 10.16 -0.51 7.52
CA ASN A 56 8.93 0.02 6.99
C ASN A 56 9.10 0.53 5.55
N TRP A 57 7.99 0.70 4.85
CA TRP A 57 7.95 1.27 3.50
C TRP A 57 6.64 2.00 3.28
N SER A 58 6.64 2.95 2.34
CA SER A 58 5.46 3.62 1.87
C SER A 58 5.48 3.74 0.35
N LEU A 59 4.30 3.62 -0.25
CA LEU A 59 4.05 3.83 -1.67
C LEU A 59 2.89 4.83 -1.81
N LEU A 60 3.19 5.95 -2.45
CA LEU A 60 2.20 6.99 -2.75
C LEU A 60 1.93 6.97 -4.24
N CYS A 61 0.65 7.05 -4.62
CA CYS A 61 0.26 7.14 -6.02
C CYS A 61 -0.88 8.13 -6.25
N ILE A 62 -0.85 8.79 -7.41
CA ILE A 62 -1.93 9.65 -7.92
C ILE A 62 -2.19 9.25 -9.38
N PHE A 63 -3.40 8.84 -9.69
CA PHE A 63 -3.90 8.61 -11.03
C PHE A 63 -4.90 9.71 -11.38
N PRO A 64 -4.76 10.39 -12.53
CA PRO A 64 -5.64 11.48 -12.93
C PRO A 64 -7.05 11.00 -13.36
N GLY A 65 -7.16 9.72 -13.71
CA GLY A 65 -8.37 9.04 -14.17
C GLY A 65 -8.53 7.67 -13.51
N GLU A 66 -9.23 6.76 -14.18
CA GLU A 66 -9.31 5.38 -13.73
C GLU A 66 -7.92 4.71 -13.76
N ILE A 67 -7.65 3.81 -12.81
CA ILE A 67 -6.30 3.23 -12.63
C ILE A 67 -5.80 2.54 -13.91
N GLU A 68 -6.69 1.85 -14.62
CA GLU A 68 -6.41 1.15 -15.89
C GLU A 68 -6.08 2.07 -17.07
N GLU A 69 -6.46 3.36 -17.00
CA GLU A 69 -6.09 4.37 -18.00
C GLU A 69 -4.62 4.81 -17.85
N GLY A 70 -3.97 4.44 -16.74
CA GLY A 70 -2.57 4.72 -16.47
C GLY A 70 -2.28 6.20 -16.20
N ASN A 71 -1.13 6.67 -16.68
CA ASN A 71 -0.63 8.03 -16.43
C ASN A 71 -0.47 8.37 -14.94
N GLY A 72 -0.23 7.35 -14.12
CA GLY A 72 -0.03 7.51 -12.69
C GLY A 72 1.28 8.21 -12.36
N LYS A 73 1.29 8.91 -11.24
CA LYS A 73 2.48 9.41 -10.56
C LYS A 73 2.76 8.57 -9.34
N ARG A 74 4.04 8.38 -9.01
CA ARG A 74 4.44 7.52 -7.90
C ARG A 74 5.64 8.04 -7.13
N GLN A 75 5.59 7.91 -5.80
CA GLN A 75 6.74 8.09 -4.92
C GLN A 75 6.91 6.90 -3.98
N ILE A 76 8.15 6.44 -3.81
CA ILE A 76 8.52 5.45 -2.80
C ILE A 76 9.18 6.18 -1.63
N ILE A 77 8.84 5.75 -0.41
CA ILE A 77 9.57 6.14 0.80
C ILE A 77 10.01 4.85 1.48
N ILE A 78 11.30 4.74 1.77
CA ILE A 78 11.91 3.61 2.47
C ILE A 78 12.36 4.10 3.84
N ASP A 79 12.21 3.24 4.84
CA ASP A 79 12.68 3.49 6.19
C ASP A 79 14.18 3.86 6.23
N GLU A 80 14.52 4.99 6.85
CA GLU A 80 15.88 5.49 6.95
C GLU A 80 16.86 4.48 7.59
N ARG A 81 16.34 3.57 8.44
CA ARG A 81 17.09 2.51 9.11
C ARG A 81 17.66 1.47 8.13
N ALA A 82 17.15 1.42 6.90
CA ALA A 82 17.64 0.52 5.87
C ALA A 82 19.09 0.87 5.48
N ASN A 83 19.96 -0.15 5.45
CA ASN A 83 21.30 -0.02 4.87
C ASN A 83 21.24 0.00 3.33
N GLU A 84 22.37 0.27 2.67
CA GLU A 84 22.44 0.38 1.20
C GLU A 84 21.85 -0.82 0.45
N ALA A 85 22.20 -2.05 0.86
CA ALA A 85 21.69 -3.27 0.22
C ALA A 85 20.16 -3.40 0.40
N GLN A 86 19.64 -3.04 1.57
CA GLN A 86 18.21 -3.06 1.87
C GLN A 86 17.44 -1.99 1.10
N ARG A 87 18.03 -0.79 0.94
CA ARG A 87 17.45 0.30 0.14
C ARG A 87 17.29 -0.13 -1.32
N ILE A 88 18.34 -0.67 -1.91
CA ILE A 88 18.31 -1.20 -3.29
C ILE A 88 17.26 -2.31 -3.40
N ALA A 89 17.24 -3.25 -2.46
CA ALA A 89 16.27 -4.35 -2.45
C ALA A 89 14.82 -3.87 -2.38
N LEU A 90 14.48 -3.02 -1.40
CA LEU A 90 13.13 -2.52 -1.21
C LEU A 90 12.68 -1.67 -2.40
N GLU A 91 13.54 -0.80 -2.91
CA GLU A 91 13.22 0.02 -4.08
C GLU A 91 12.97 -0.85 -5.33
N THR A 92 13.77 -1.89 -5.53
CA THR A 92 13.63 -2.82 -6.67
C THR A 92 12.33 -3.64 -6.58
N ILE A 93 11.94 -4.09 -5.38
CA ILE A 93 10.68 -4.80 -5.16
C ILE A 93 9.48 -3.85 -5.33
N ILE A 94 9.46 -2.72 -4.59
CA ILE A 94 8.31 -1.80 -4.53
C ILE A 94 8.10 -1.08 -5.86
N SER A 95 9.15 -0.90 -6.67
CA SER A 95 9.02 -0.43 -8.05
C SER A 95 8.48 -1.43 -9.05
N GLY A 96 8.30 -2.69 -8.65
CA GLY A 96 7.87 -3.75 -9.55
C GLY A 96 8.96 -4.26 -10.49
N LYS A 97 10.18 -3.70 -10.45
CA LYS A 97 11.30 -4.10 -11.34
C LYS A 97 11.73 -5.56 -11.13
N ALA A 98 11.59 -6.07 -9.91
CA ALA A 98 11.89 -7.46 -9.57
C ALA A 98 10.69 -8.42 -9.73
N CYS A 99 9.60 -7.97 -10.36
CA CYS A 99 8.36 -8.74 -10.46
C CYS A 99 8.13 -9.21 -11.90
N ARG A 100 7.55 -10.40 -12.05
CA ARG A 100 6.90 -10.79 -13.31
C ARG A 100 5.78 -9.78 -13.61
N PRO A 101 5.59 -9.33 -14.86
CA PRO A 101 4.58 -8.35 -15.20
C PRO A 101 3.18 -8.73 -14.68
N LEU A 102 2.49 -7.77 -14.05
CA LEU A 102 1.13 -7.89 -13.52
C LEU A 102 0.95 -9.01 -12.47
N SER A 103 2.04 -9.45 -11.83
CA SER A 103 2.00 -10.57 -10.89
C SER A 103 1.53 -10.19 -9.48
N ASN A 104 1.78 -8.94 -9.06
CA ASN A 104 1.43 -8.42 -7.75
C ASN A 104 1.14 -6.91 -7.80
N HIS A 105 0.70 -6.35 -6.66
CA HIS A 105 0.38 -4.93 -6.50
C HIS A 105 1.50 -4.01 -7.03
N PHE A 106 2.76 -4.26 -6.64
CA PHE A 106 3.89 -3.42 -7.05
C PHE A 106 4.10 -3.41 -8.57
N SER A 107 3.99 -4.57 -9.21
CA SER A 107 4.12 -4.65 -10.67
C SER A 107 2.96 -3.98 -11.41
N VAL A 108 1.72 -4.16 -10.94
CA VAL A 108 0.53 -3.57 -11.56
C VAL A 108 0.62 -2.05 -11.50
N PHE A 109 0.71 -1.46 -10.31
CA PHE A 109 0.75 -0.01 -10.16
C PHE A 109 2.02 0.61 -10.75
N GLY A 110 3.16 -0.06 -10.62
CA GLY A 110 4.41 0.37 -11.26
C GLY A 110 4.31 0.46 -12.78
N SER A 111 3.58 -0.47 -13.42
CA SER A 111 3.39 -0.48 -14.88
C SER A 111 2.41 0.58 -15.40
N LEU A 112 1.53 1.08 -14.52
CA LEU A 112 0.49 2.07 -14.86
C LEU A 112 0.94 3.51 -14.57
N CYS A 113 2.11 3.68 -13.94
CA CYS A 113 2.70 4.99 -13.70
C CYS A 113 3.65 5.40 -14.84
N THR A 114 3.66 6.68 -15.18
CA THR A 114 4.55 7.27 -16.18
C THR A 114 5.48 8.33 -15.57
N GLU A 115 5.15 8.86 -14.40
CA GLU A 115 5.94 9.84 -13.65
C GLU A 115 6.42 9.21 -12.34
N PHE A 116 7.73 9.27 -12.10
CA PHE A 116 8.39 8.64 -10.95
C PHE A 116 9.20 9.69 -10.19
N PHE A 117 8.81 9.99 -8.96
CA PHE A 117 9.56 10.86 -8.07
C PHE A 117 10.73 10.10 -7.44
N GLU A 118 11.73 10.85 -6.96
CA GLU A 118 12.88 10.27 -6.27
C GLU A 118 12.43 9.50 -5.02
N THR A 119 13.08 8.35 -4.80
CA THR A 119 12.88 7.54 -3.60
C THR A 119 13.44 8.28 -2.39
N HIS A 120 12.61 8.48 -1.37
CA HIS A 120 13.04 9.10 -0.12
C HIS A 120 13.44 8.06 0.91
N PHE A 121 14.42 8.41 1.76
CA PHE A 121 14.81 7.61 2.92
C PHE A 121 14.54 8.41 4.19
N LEU A 122 13.42 8.12 4.85
CA LEU A 122 12.89 8.91 5.96
C LEU A 122 12.48 8.01 7.13
N PRO A 123 12.39 8.53 8.37
CA PRO A 123 11.74 7.80 9.44
C PRO A 123 10.27 7.55 9.08
N ILE A 124 9.83 6.29 9.20
CA ILE A 124 8.44 5.88 8.99
C ILE A 124 7.93 5.30 10.30
N ASN A 125 7.13 6.07 11.03
CA ASN A 125 6.44 5.57 12.21
C ASN A 125 5.10 4.97 11.77
N LEU A 126 4.96 3.67 11.95
CA LEU A 126 3.74 2.92 11.64
C LEU A 126 3.35 2.10 12.87
N GLU A 127 2.18 2.40 13.42
CA GLU A 127 1.48 1.51 14.33
C GLU A 127 0.25 0.98 13.59
N VAL A 128 0.18 -0.33 13.36
CA VAL A 128 -0.93 -0.94 12.61
C VAL A 128 -1.45 -2.16 13.35
N ASN A 129 -2.77 -2.31 13.40
CA ASN A 129 -3.43 -3.48 13.95
C ASN A 129 -4.56 -3.91 13.01
N LEU A 130 -4.31 -4.98 12.26
CA LEU A 130 -5.27 -5.53 11.28
C LEU A 130 -6.56 -5.98 11.96
N GLN A 131 -6.48 -6.65 13.11
CA GLN A 131 -7.66 -7.19 13.81
C GLN A 131 -8.56 -6.09 14.38
N LEU A 132 -8.00 -4.96 14.78
CA LEU A 132 -8.76 -3.81 15.29
C LEU A 132 -9.12 -2.81 14.19
N ARG A 133 -8.52 -2.93 12.99
CA ARG A 133 -8.59 -1.96 11.89
C ARG A 133 -8.17 -0.57 12.34
N THR A 134 -7.05 -0.49 13.05
CA THR A 134 -6.49 0.78 13.52
C THR A 134 -5.10 0.98 12.94
N ALA A 135 -4.80 2.20 12.52
CA ALA A 135 -3.46 2.59 12.12
C ALA A 135 -3.14 4.01 12.58
N ASN A 136 -1.87 4.27 12.88
CA ASN A 136 -1.29 5.59 12.99
C ASN A 136 -0.01 5.63 12.16
N VAL A 137 0.04 6.56 11.22
CA VAL A 137 1.16 6.76 10.31
C VAL A 137 1.69 8.18 10.50
N ASP A 138 3.00 8.26 10.71
CA ASP A 138 3.73 9.51 10.67
C ASP A 138 5.05 9.36 9.91
N ILE A 139 5.12 10.01 8.74
CA ILE A 139 6.34 10.25 7.98
C ILE A 139 6.56 11.77 8.02
N PRO A 140 7.53 12.28 8.81
CA PRO A 140 7.68 13.70 9.08
C PRO A 140 7.68 14.56 7.82
N SER A 141 6.83 15.58 7.81
CA SER A 141 6.64 16.53 6.70
C SER A 141 6.13 15.94 5.38
N VAL A 142 5.82 14.64 5.32
CA VAL A 142 5.37 13.98 4.08
C VAL A 142 4.01 13.33 4.25
N VAL A 143 3.80 12.47 5.25
CA VAL A 143 2.52 11.73 5.42
C VAL A 143 2.06 11.78 6.87
N LYS A 144 0.80 12.13 7.08
CA LYS A 144 0.05 11.86 8.30
C LYS A 144 -1.18 11.04 7.94
N SER A 145 -1.39 9.91 8.59
CA SER A 145 -2.60 9.13 8.37
C SER A 145 -3.07 8.40 9.62
N VAL A 146 -4.39 8.29 9.77
CA VAL A 146 -5.04 7.56 10.85
C VAL A 146 -6.12 6.64 10.28
N GLY A 147 -6.00 5.36 10.60
CA GLY A 147 -6.99 4.33 10.28
C GLY A 147 -7.84 3.98 11.50
N ARG A 148 -9.14 3.75 11.28
CA ARG A 148 -10.12 3.37 12.31
C ARG A 148 -11.14 2.36 11.77
N PRO A 149 -11.81 1.55 12.62
CA PRO A 149 -12.91 0.72 12.17
C PRO A 149 -14.08 1.58 11.68
N ILE A 150 -14.87 1.02 10.76
CA ILE A 150 -16.19 1.55 10.43
C ILE A 150 -17.07 1.47 11.69
N ILE A 151 -17.95 2.44 11.92
CA ILE A 151 -18.89 2.42 13.04
C ILE A 151 -20.29 2.06 12.56
N ASN A 152 -20.91 1.08 13.20
CA ASN A 152 -22.29 0.70 12.93
C ASN A 152 -23.23 1.80 13.44
N LYS A 153 -23.98 2.42 12.52
CA LYS A 153 -24.87 3.55 12.82
C LYS A 153 -26.07 3.19 13.72
N PHE A 154 -26.41 1.91 13.86
CA PHE A 154 -27.56 1.47 14.65
C PHE A 154 -27.24 1.31 16.14
N ASN A 155 -26.00 0.95 16.50
CA ASN A 155 -25.61 0.66 17.87
C ASN A 155 -24.32 1.35 18.33
N GLY A 156 -23.60 2.04 17.44
CA GLY A 156 -22.35 2.75 17.76
C GLY A 156 -21.13 1.85 17.91
N GLU A 157 -21.26 0.55 17.69
CA GLU A 157 -20.16 -0.41 17.84
C GLU A 157 -19.29 -0.50 16.57
N PRO A 158 -18.01 -0.92 16.69
CA PRO A 158 -17.20 -1.24 15.52
C PRO A 158 -17.89 -2.24 14.59
N PHE A 159 -18.02 -1.87 13.32
CA PHE A 159 -18.56 -2.69 12.26
C PHE A 159 -17.45 -3.35 11.47
N HIS A 160 -17.39 -4.68 11.59
CA HIS A 160 -16.37 -5.49 10.93
C HIS A 160 -16.86 -5.93 9.55
N ILE A 161 -16.12 -5.54 8.51
CA ILE A 161 -16.27 -6.05 7.14
C ILE A 161 -14.88 -6.45 6.64
N ALA A 162 -14.81 -7.53 5.87
CA ALA A 162 -13.58 -7.99 5.24
C ALA A 162 -13.84 -8.47 3.80
N LEU A 163 -12.81 -8.38 2.96
CA LEU A 163 -12.78 -8.95 1.61
C LEU A 163 -11.90 -10.20 1.62
N ALA A 164 -12.45 -11.31 1.13
CA ALA A 164 -11.70 -12.51 0.81
C ALA A 164 -11.62 -12.68 -0.71
N ARG A 165 -10.41 -12.77 -1.25
CA ARG A 165 -10.14 -12.98 -2.68
C ARG A 165 -9.35 -14.28 -2.89
N PRO A 166 -10.00 -15.44 -2.84
CA PRO A 166 -9.31 -16.74 -2.89
C PRO A 166 -8.57 -16.99 -4.22
N ALA A 167 -9.06 -16.42 -5.33
CA ALA A 167 -8.46 -16.51 -6.66
C ALA A 167 -8.58 -15.19 -7.43
N GLY A 168 -7.74 -15.00 -8.46
CA GLY A 168 -7.80 -13.84 -9.36
C GLY A 168 -7.20 -12.53 -8.82
N SER A 169 -6.99 -12.41 -7.50
CA SER A 169 -6.30 -11.27 -6.90
C SER A 169 -4.82 -11.25 -7.24
N PHE A 170 -4.25 -10.05 -7.36
CA PHE A 170 -2.81 -9.78 -7.38
C PHE A 170 -2.32 -9.10 -6.08
N GLU A 171 -3.22 -8.68 -5.19
CA GLU A 171 -2.89 -7.78 -4.08
C GLU A 171 -2.93 -8.47 -2.72
N PHE A 172 -4.06 -9.08 -2.37
CA PHE A 172 -4.20 -9.80 -1.12
C PHE A 172 -5.16 -10.98 -1.27
N THR A 173 -5.09 -11.92 -0.34
CA THR A 173 -6.05 -13.03 -0.21
C THR A 173 -7.16 -12.72 0.80
N TYR A 174 -6.83 -11.95 1.84
CA TYR A 174 -7.76 -11.47 2.85
C TYR A 174 -7.39 -10.04 3.28
N GLY A 175 -8.39 -9.17 3.39
CA GLY A 175 -8.21 -7.78 3.79
C GLY A 175 -9.38 -7.28 4.63
N GLU A 176 -9.04 -6.66 5.76
CA GLU A 176 -9.96 -6.02 6.70
C GLU A 176 -10.27 -4.59 6.24
N ILE A 177 -11.53 -4.18 6.31
CA ILE A 177 -11.97 -2.87 5.84
C ILE A 177 -12.18 -1.93 7.02
N GLY A 178 -11.70 -0.70 6.90
CA GLY A 178 -11.96 0.40 7.83
C GLY A 178 -12.20 1.72 7.11
N GLN A 179 -12.02 2.80 7.87
CA GLN A 179 -11.95 4.17 7.35
C GLN A 179 -10.60 4.78 7.67
N GLY A 180 -10.14 5.67 6.80
CA GLY A 180 -8.89 6.39 6.98
C GLY A 180 -9.03 7.88 6.67
N THR A 181 -8.15 8.65 7.30
CA THR A 181 -7.94 10.06 6.98
C THR A 181 -6.45 10.26 6.75
N THR A 182 -6.09 10.74 5.57
CA THR A 182 -4.70 10.94 5.15
C THR A 182 -4.48 12.37 4.66
N SER A 183 -3.33 12.93 5.03
CA SER A 183 -2.75 14.11 4.43
C SER A 183 -1.33 13.79 3.98
N VAL A 184 -1.01 14.14 2.74
CA VAL A 184 0.32 14.05 2.16
C VAL A 184 0.74 15.43 1.67
N SER A 185 2.00 15.78 1.88
CA SER A 185 2.62 17.04 1.41
C SER A 185 3.74 16.77 0.41
N GLY A 186 4.15 17.80 -0.34
CA GLY A 186 5.22 17.72 -1.34
C GLY A 186 4.69 17.37 -2.73
N ASP A 187 5.49 16.66 -3.53
CA ASP A 187 5.17 16.36 -4.94
C ASP A 187 3.92 15.47 -5.11
N MET A 188 3.56 14.74 -4.06
CA MET A 188 2.40 13.85 -3.99
C MET A 188 1.29 14.43 -3.13
N GLU A 189 1.10 15.76 -3.12
CA GLU A 189 0.07 16.43 -2.31
C GLU A 189 -1.33 15.82 -2.53
N MET A 190 -1.91 15.29 -1.45
CA MET A 190 -3.24 14.69 -1.42
C MET A 190 -3.84 14.83 -0.02
N ALA A 191 -5.17 14.96 0.06
CA ALA A 191 -5.88 14.98 1.33
C ALA A 191 -7.26 14.36 1.15
N PHE A 192 -7.60 13.41 2.02
CA PHE A 192 -8.91 12.79 2.06
C PHE A 192 -9.24 12.35 3.48
N GLU A 193 -10.53 12.40 3.82
CA GLU A 193 -11.05 12.15 5.16
C GLU A 193 -12.16 11.12 5.12
N ASP A 194 -12.22 10.28 6.15
CA ASP A 194 -13.28 9.28 6.34
C ASP A 194 -13.52 8.36 5.13
N SER A 195 -12.45 8.10 4.39
CA SER A 195 -12.44 7.36 3.13
C SER A 195 -12.04 5.91 3.32
N TRP A 196 -12.05 5.11 2.25
CA TRP A 196 -11.67 3.69 2.26
C TRP A 196 -10.33 3.45 2.95
N ALA A 197 -10.30 2.54 3.92
CA ALA A 197 -9.05 1.96 4.40
C ALA A 197 -9.05 0.45 4.30
N LEU A 198 -7.90 -0.11 3.96
CA LEU A 198 -7.66 -1.54 3.87
C LEU A 198 -6.50 -1.93 4.78
N PHE A 199 -6.69 -2.99 5.57
CA PHE A 199 -5.66 -3.58 6.41
C PHE A 199 -5.46 -5.03 5.97
N CYS A 200 -4.29 -5.34 5.43
CA CYS A 200 -4.06 -6.68 4.87
C CYS A 200 -2.61 -7.11 5.04
N VAL A 201 -2.33 -8.34 4.60
CA VAL A 201 -0.96 -8.84 4.47
C VAL A 201 -0.61 -8.91 3.00
N HIS A 202 0.37 -8.13 2.60
CA HIS A 202 1.05 -8.29 1.32
C HIS A 202 2.08 -9.40 1.46
N HIS A 203 1.80 -10.57 0.88
CA HIS A 203 2.71 -11.72 0.88
C HIS A 203 3.06 -12.11 -0.56
N TYR A 204 4.22 -11.67 -1.04
CA TYR A 204 4.62 -11.75 -2.43
C TYR A 204 6.00 -12.40 -2.62
N ASN A 205 6.23 -12.94 -3.81
CA ASN A 205 7.54 -13.16 -4.41
C ASN A 205 7.57 -12.59 -5.84
N GLN A 206 8.65 -12.84 -6.58
CA GLN A 206 8.81 -12.40 -7.97
C GLN A 206 7.68 -12.88 -8.91
N ASP A 207 6.98 -13.95 -8.57
CA ASP A 207 5.97 -14.58 -9.39
C ASP A 207 4.53 -14.18 -9.02
N GLY A 208 4.36 -13.48 -7.89
CA GLY A 208 3.09 -12.91 -7.45
C GLY A 208 2.76 -13.21 -5.98
N LEU A 209 1.46 -13.34 -5.69
CA LEU A 209 0.96 -13.70 -4.36
C LEU A 209 1.39 -15.11 -3.92
N ILE A 210 1.92 -15.19 -2.70
CA ILE A 210 2.17 -16.44 -1.97
C ILE A 210 0.93 -16.74 -1.10
N ARG A 211 0.26 -17.86 -1.41
CA ARG A 211 -0.97 -18.30 -0.74
C ARG A 211 -0.69 -19.32 0.37
#